data_AF-A0A7C9LGQ7-F1
#
_entry.id   AF-A0A7C9LGQ7-F1
#
_cell.length_a   1.000
_cell.length_b   1.000
_cell.length_c   1.000
_cell.angle_alpha   90.00
_cell.angle_beta   90.00
_cell.angle_gamma   90.00
#
_symmetry.space_group_name_H-M   'P 1'
#
loop_
_entity.id
_entity.type
_entity.pdbx_description
1 polymer ?
#
loop_
_entity_poly.entity_id
_entity_poly.type
_entity_poly.pdbx_seq_one_letter_code
_entity_poly.pdbx_strand_id
1 'polypeptide(L)'
;MVNNISAVYTMNAVVAKDSPVLVLGNAYIQPGLSGSFSFVSTSDITISGPGLITTTYAAGSNLLSGTFSGGNVVTNRFGSSGASFASGINGSDISFTSDFLTIDAMAQLDRATSLTAIAPTAFTAANGALRSFRAVTGGQFSAEPNPIPAAEIVPEPASWAMLIAGFSLVGVAMRRRKRALVA
;
A
#
# COMPACT_ATOMS: atom_id res chain seq x y z
N MET A 1 10.48 6.99 -13.28
CA MET A 1 9.19 7.23 -12.59
C MET A 1 8.09 6.59 -13.44
N VAL A 2 7.31 5.66 -12.88
CA VAL A 2 6.26 4.96 -13.63
C VAL A 2 4.92 5.63 -13.34
N ASN A 3 4.28 6.16 -14.38
CA ASN A 3 2.99 6.85 -14.28
C ASN A 3 1.97 6.16 -15.19
N ASN A 4 0.68 6.35 -14.90
CA ASN A 4 -0.45 5.90 -15.74
C ASN A 4 -0.55 4.39 -15.93
N ILE A 5 -0.19 3.60 -14.91
CA ILE A 5 -0.41 2.15 -14.93
C ILE A 5 -1.92 1.88 -14.96
N SER A 6 -2.37 1.17 -15.98
CA SER A 6 -3.73 0.64 -16.07
C SER A 6 -3.74 -0.82 -15.65
N ALA A 7 -4.69 -1.19 -14.80
CA ALA A 7 -4.80 -2.53 -14.24
C ALA A 7 -6.26 -2.95 -14.05
N VAL A 8 -6.50 -4.24 -14.16
CA VAL A 8 -7.78 -4.85 -13.79
C VAL A 8 -7.70 -5.31 -12.34
N TYR A 9 -8.64 -4.83 -11.53
CA TYR A 9 -8.88 -5.34 -10.19
C TYR A 9 -9.97 -6.41 -10.22
N THR A 10 -9.65 -7.60 -9.75
CA THR A 10 -10.63 -8.68 -9.53
C THR A 10 -10.59 -9.10 -8.07
N MET A 11 -11.76 -9.33 -7.48
CA MET A 11 -11.88 -9.85 -6.12
C MET A 11 -12.98 -10.90 -6.08
N ASN A 12 -12.64 -12.08 -5.60
CA ASN A 12 -13.56 -13.18 -5.40
C ASN A 12 -13.53 -13.58 -3.93
N ALA A 13 -14.70 -13.65 -3.32
CA ALA A 13 -14.82 -14.02 -1.92
C ALA A 13 -16.04 -14.91 -1.73
N VAL A 14 -15.91 -15.88 -0.83
CA VAL A 14 -16.98 -16.77 -0.42
C VAL A 14 -17.19 -16.64 1.07
N VAL A 15 -18.43 -16.83 1.51
CA VAL A 15 -18.78 -16.96 2.91
C VAL A 15 -19.39 -18.34 3.12
N ALA A 16 -19.16 -18.93 4.30
CA ALA A 16 -19.75 -20.21 4.63
C ALA A 16 -21.28 -20.14 4.57
N LYS A 17 -21.90 -21.24 4.14
CA LYS A 17 -23.35 -21.40 4.16
C LYS A 17 -23.85 -21.15 5.59
N ASP A 18 -24.99 -20.46 5.71
CA ASP A 18 -25.63 -20.15 6.99
C ASP A 18 -24.78 -19.27 7.93
N SER A 19 -23.92 -18.41 7.36
CA SER A 19 -23.26 -17.31 8.09
C SER A 19 -24.12 -16.05 8.03
N PRO A 20 -24.97 -15.77 9.04
CA PRO A 20 -25.85 -14.62 9.01
C PRO A 20 -25.06 -13.31 9.14
N VAL A 21 -25.64 -12.25 8.59
CA VAL A 21 -25.18 -10.88 8.83
C VAL A 21 -25.36 -10.53 10.30
N LEU A 22 -24.32 -9.97 10.92
CA LEU A 22 -24.39 -9.35 12.23
C LEU A 22 -24.94 -7.92 12.07
N VAL A 23 -25.93 -7.58 12.89
CA VAL A 23 -26.51 -6.23 12.92
C VAL A 23 -25.96 -5.51 14.15
N LEU A 24 -25.13 -4.49 13.94
CA LEU A 24 -24.56 -3.68 15.01
C LEU A 24 -24.95 -2.21 14.78
N GLY A 25 -25.91 -1.72 15.56
CA GLY A 25 -26.48 -0.39 15.36
C GLY A 25 -27.05 -0.23 13.94
N ASN A 26 -26.50 0.71 13.17
CA ASN A 26 -26.89 0.98 11.80
C ASN A 26 -26.04 0.25 10.74
N ALA A 27 -25.24 -0.75 11.13
CA ALA A 27 -24.39 -1.50 10.22
C ALA A 27 -24.88 -2.93 10.01
N TYR A 28 -24.79 -3.40 8.77
CA TYR A 28 -24.80 -4.82 8.41
C TYR A 28 -23.37 -5.28 8.20
N ILE A 29 -22.95 -6.29 8.95
CA ILE A 29 -21.62 -6.90 8.85
C ILE A 29 -21.80 -8.34 8.37
N GLN A 30 -21.30 -8.66 7.18
CA GLN A 30 -21.15 -10.03 6.73
C GLN A 30 -19.75 -10.52 7.14
N PRO A 31 -19.62 -11.43 8.12
CA PRO A 31 -18.32 -11.90 8.56
C PRO A 31 -17.87 -13.15 7.80
N GLY A 32 -16.59 -13.51 7.99
CA GLY A 32 -16.07 -14.83 7.61
C GLY A 32 -15.85 -15.02 6.11
N LEU A 33 -15.61 -13.94 5.37
CA LEU A 33 -15.26 -14.02 3.97
C LEU A 33 -13.84 -14.55 3.80
N SER A 34 -13.70 -15.54 2.93
CA SER A 34 -12.39 -16.05 2.50
C SER A 34 -12.32 -16.01 0.98
N GLY A 35 -11.15 -15.72 0.43
CA GLY A 35 -11.03 -15.56 -1.01
C GLY A 35 -9.71 -14.97 -1.46
N SER A 36 -9.73 -14.37 -2.64
CA SER A 36 -8.55 -13.77 -3.26
C SER A 36 -8.89 -12.48 -4.00
N PHE A 37 -7.86 -11.68 -4.22
CA PHE A 37 -7.91 -10.52 -5.10
C PHE A 37 -6.65 -10.45 -5.95
N SER A 38 -6.74 -9.74 -7.07
CA SER A 38 -5.63 -9.55 -8.00
C SER A 38 -5.71 -8.20 -8.69
N PHE A 39 -4.56 -7.55 -8.84
CA PHE A 39 -4.31 -6.41 -9.70
C PHE A 39 -3.35 -6.85 -10.81
N VAL A 40 -3.86 -6.89 -12.04
CA VAL A 40 -3.10 -7.36 -13.20
C VAL A 40 -2.97 -6.22 -14.20
N SER A 41 -1.76 -5.96 -14.69
CA SER A 41 -1.52 -4.90 -15.66
C SER A 41 -2.24 -5.17 -16.98
N THR A 42 -2.80 -4.13 -17.60
CA THR A 42 -3.43 -4.24 -18.93
C THR A 42 -2.52 -3.81 -20.07
N SER A 43 -1.38 -3.24 -19.75
CA SER A 43 -0.37 -2.75 -20.68
C SER A 43 1.02 -3.08 -20.16
N ASP A 44 2.01 -3.04 -21.04
CA ASP A 44 3.41 -3.16 -20.67
C ASP A 44 3.80 -2.05 -19.68
N ILE A 45 4.66 -2.39 -18.72
CA ILE A 45 5.16 -1.48 -17.69
C ILE A 45 6.68 -1.49 -17.76
N THR A 46 7.25 -0.35 -18.12
CA THR A 46 8.71 -0.16 -18.12
C THR A 46 9.11 0.64 -16.89
N ILE A 47 9.87 0.00 -16.00
CA ILE A 47 10.52 0.65 -14.86
C ILE A 47 11.92 1.09 -15.31
N SER A 48 12.17 2.39 -15.28
CA SER A 48 13.47 2.99 -15.53
C SER A 48 13.71 4.20 -14.62
N GLY A 49 14.98 4.45 -14.31
CA GLY A 49 15.41 5.59 -13.49
C GLY A 49 16.91 5.54 -13.16
N PRO A 50 17.47 6.63 -12.62
CA PRO A 50 18.85 6.64 -12.13
C PRO A 50 19.06 5.51 -11.11
N GLY A 51 20.11 4.70 -11.31
CA GLY A 51 20.43 3.58 -10.43
C GLY A 51 19.52 2.35 -10.53
N LEU A 52 18.56 2.34 -11.46
CA LEU A 52 17.70 1.18 -11.72
C LEU A 52 18.07 0.50 -13.03
N ILE A 53 18.07 -0.84 -13.04
CA ILE A 53 18.13 -1.60 -14.29
C ILE A 53 16.77 -1.44 -14.98
N THR A 54 16.79 -0.91 -16.21
CA THR A 54 15.58 -0.80 -17.01
C THR A 54 14.98 -2.18 -17.21
N THR A 55 13.79 -2.39 -16.65
CA THR A 55 13.08 -3.67 -16.70
C THR A 55 11.68 -3.43 -17.25
N THR A 56 11.33 -4.17 -18.30
CA THR A 56 10.00 -4.14 -18.90
C THR A 56 9.24 -5.39 -18.52
N TYR A 57 8.10 -5.17 -17.88
CA TYR A 57 7.13 -6.19 -17.53
C TYR A 57 6.02 -6.17 -18.57
N ALA A 58 5.67 -7.33 -19.11
CA ALA A 58 4.63 -7.42 -20.13
C ALA A 58 3.23 -7.10 -19.56
N ALA A 59 2.29 -6.73 -20.43
CA ALA A 59 0.88 -6.76 -20.10
C ALA A 59 0.49 -8.12 -19.50
N GLY A 60 -0.35 -8.12 -18.48
CA GLY A 60 -0.72 -9.33 -17.74
C GLY A 60 0.16 -9.63 -16.53
N SER A 61 1.17 -8.80 -16.23
CA SER A 61 2.00 -8.97 -15.04
C SER A 61 1.21 -8.74 -13.76
N ASN A 62 1.51 -9.52 -12.72
CA ASN A 62 0.87 -9.42 -11.41
C ASN A 62 1.46 -8.25 -10.62
N LEU A 63 0.72 -7.14 -10.58
CA LEU A 63 1.12 -5.96 -9.80
C LEU A 63 1.04 -6.25 -8.30
N LEU A 64 -0.08 -6.84 -7.89
CA LEU A 64 -0.33 -7.25 -6.52
C LEU A 64 -1.51 -8.22 -6.49
N SER A 65 -1.31 -9.39 -5.93
CA SER A 65 -2.38 -10.34 -5.67
C SER A 65 -2.30 -10.82 -4.23
N GLY A 66 -3.39 -11.32 -3.70
CA GLY A 66 -3.36 -11.92 -2.38
C GLY A 66 -4.56 -12.80 -2.07
N THR A 67 -4.34 -13.73 -1.14
CA THR A 67 -5.36 -14.62 -0.58
C THR A 67 -5.64 -14.20 0.84
N PHE A 68 -6.89 -14.20 1.26
CA PHE A 68 -7.31 -13.81 2.60
C PHE A 68 -8.33 -14.78 3.19
N SER A 69 -8.36 -14.84 4.52
CA SER A 69 -9.32 -15.58 5.32
C SER A 69 -9.84 -14.70 6.47
N GLY A 70 -11.11 -14.84 6.85
CA GLY A 70 -11.70 -14.09 7.97
C GLY A 70 -12.10 -12.63 7.66
N GLY A 71 -12.10 -12.22 6.39
CA GLY A 71 -12.49 -10.87 6.00
C GLY A 71 -13.97 -10.56 6.25
N ASN A 72 -14.31 -9.27 6.27
CA ASN A 72 -15.67 -8.79 6.54
C ASN A 72 -16.11 -7.80 5.46
N VAL A 73 -17.39 -7.84 5.09
CA VAL A 73 -18.05 -6.76 4.36
C VAL A 73 -18.93 -6.00 5.33
N VAL A 74 -18.73 -4.70 5.43
CA VAL A 74 -19.53 -3.80 6.27
C VAL A 74 -20.31 -2.87 5.36
N THR A 75 -21.60 -2.69 5.62
CA THR A 75 -22.46 -1.76 4.89
C THR A 75 -23.32 -0.97 5.86
N ASN A 76 -23.70 0.24 5.48
CA ASN A 76 -24.78 0.95 6.16
C ASN A 76 -26.10 0.21 5.89
N ARG A 77 -26.86 -0.06 6.96
CA ARG A 77 -28.17 -0.69 6.88
C ARG A 77 -29.10 0.17 6.02
N PHE A 78 -29.63 -0.44 4.96
CA PHE A 78 -30.46 0.24 3.94
C PHE A 78 -29.75 1.40 3.21
N GLY A 79 -28.44 1.50 3.34
CA GLY A 79 -27.63 2.54 2.71
C GLY A 79 -27.24 2.19 1.27
N SER A 80 -26.93 3.22 0.49
CA SER A 80 -26.35 3.15 -0.85
C SER A 80 -24.88 3.59 -0.89
N SER A 81 -24.29 3.91 0.26
CA SER A 81 -22.91 4.40 0.38
C SER A 81 -22.31 4.06 1.75
N GLY A 82 -20.99 4.21 1.88
CA GLY A 82 -20.26 3.99 3.13
C GLY A 82 -20.08 2.50 3.46
N ALA A 83 -19.95 1.66 2.44
CA ALA A 83 -19.63 0.26 2.60
C ALA A 83 -18.12 0.03 2.47
N SER A 84 -17.63 -1.06 3.03
CA SER A 84 -16.23 -1.46 2.91
C SER A 84 -16.08 -2.97 2.94
N PHE A 85 -15.00 -3.43 2.32
CA PHE A 85 -14.46 -4.76 2.55
C PHE A 85 -13.15 -4.61 3.31
N ALA A 86 -12.88 -5.48 4.29
CA ALA A 86 -11.58 -5.53 4.94
C ALA A 86 -11.15 -6.96 5.29
N SER A 87 -9.83 -7.20 5.30
CA SER A 87 -9.17 -8.45 5.67
C SER A 87 -7.80 -8.18 6.28
N GLY A 88 -7.27 -9.12 7.08
CA GLY A 88 -6.03 -8.92 7.86
C GLY A 88 -6.26 -8.45 9.30
N ILE A 89 -7.50 -8.08 9.63
CA ILE A 89 -7.88 -7.52 10.93
C ILE A 89 -8.31 -8.64 11.91
N ASN A 90 -7.92 -8.55 13.18
CA ASN A 90 -8.41 -9.39 14.30
C ASN A 90 -8.32 -10.92 14.06
N GLY A 91 -7.14 -11.43 13.72
CA GLY A 91 -6.91 -12.88 13.53
C GLY A 91 -7.29 -13.41 12.14
N SER A 92 -7.57 -12.50 11.21
CA SER A 92 -7.69 -12.80 9.78
C SER A 92 -6.31 -12.86 9.15
N ASP A 93 -6.08 -13.84 8.28
CA ASP A 93 -4.83 -13.95 7.54
C ASP A 93 -4.96 -13.34 6.15
N ILE A 94 -3.91 -12.69 5.69
CA ILE A 94 -3.76 -12.27 4.30
C ILE A 94 -2.32 -12.43 3.85
N SER A 95 -2.15 -13.04 2.69
CA SER A 95 -0.85 -13.24 2.05
C SER A 95 -0.84 -12.52 0.70
N PHE A 96 0.26 -11.86 0.39
CA PHE A 96 0.43 -11.08 -0.83
C PHE A 96 1.53 -11.67 -1.70
N THR A 97 1.38 -11.50 -3.01
CA THR A 97 2.37 -11.85 -4.04
C THR A 97 2.41 -10.75 -5.09
N SER A 98 3.58 -10.51 -5.67
CA SER A 98 3.78 -9.49 -6.70
C SER A 98 4.96 -9.90 -7.58
N ASP A 99 4.91 -9.55 -8.86
CA ASP A 99 6.05 -9.69 -9.78
C ASP A 99 7.03 -8.51 -9.64
N PHE A 100 6.61 -7.44 -8.95
CA PHE A 100 7.33 -6.16 -8.82
C PHE A 100 7.92 -5.95 -7.43
N LEU A 101 7.30 -6.54 -6.42
CA LEU A 101 7.64 -6.35 -5.01
C LEU A 101 8.08 -7.68 -4.41
N THR A 102 9.22 -7.69 -3.74
CA THR A 102 9.55 -8.77 -2.81
C THR A 102 8.77 -8.52 -1.52
N ILE A 103 7.86 -9.42 -1.19
CA ILE A 103 7.03 -9.33 0.01
C ILE A 103 7.50 -10.42 0.97
N ASP A 104 8.38 -10.05 1.91
CA ASP A 104 8.89 -10.99 2.89
C ASP A 104 7.82 -11.40 3.92
N ALA A 105 7.91 -12.65 4.37
CA ALA A 105 6.86 -13.41 5.07
C ALA A 105 6.46 -12.92 6.48
N MET A 106 6.87 -11.72 6.90
CA MET A 106 6.68 -11.21 8.27
C MET A 106 5.83 -9.94 8.39
N ALA A 107 4.91 -9.67 7.47
CA ALA A 107 3.99 -8.54 7.64
C ALA A 107 2.54 -9.03 7.66
N GLN A 108 1.97 -9.15 8.87
CA GLN A 108 0.52 -9.02 9.04
C GLN A 108 0.13 -7.65 8.50
N LEU A 109 -0.33 -7.64 7.25
CA LEU A 109 -0.74 -6.44 6.54
C LEU A 109 -2.26 -6.38 6.57
N ASP A 110 -2.80 -5.19 6.82
CA ASP A 110 -4.23 -4.98 6.68
C ASP A 110 -4.57 -4.56 5.24
N ARG A 111 -5.70 -5.04 4.75
CA ARG A 111 -6.29 -4.58 3.49
C ARG A 111 -7.70 -4.10 3.73
N ALA A 112 -7.99 -2.90 3.24
CA ALA A 112 -9.36 -2.39 3.16
C ALA A 112 -9.65 -1.88 1.75
N THR A 113 -10.89 -2.05 1.31
CA THR A 113 -11.41 -1.57 0.04
C THR A 113 -12.68 -0.80 0.32
N SER A 114 -12.68 0.48 -0.04
CA SER A 114 -13.85 1.34 0.15
C SER A 114 -14.86 1.12 -0.97
N LEU A 115 -16.13 0.98 -0.61
CA LEU A 115 -17.25 0.83 -1.54
C LEU A 115 -18.08 2.11 -1.47
N THR A 116 -17.78 3.04 -2.38
CA THR A 116 -18.27 4.42 -2.34
C THR A 116 -19.74 4.54 -2.74
N ALA A 117 -20.20 3.63 -3.59
CA ALA A 117 -21.61 3.50 -3.96
C ALA A 117 -21.99 2.01 -4.07
N ILE A 118 -23.18 1.64 -3.60
CA ILE A 118 -23.75 0.30 -3.74
C ILE A 118 -25.17 0.37 -4.29
N ALA A 119 -25.49 -0.56 -5.20
CA ALA A 119 -26.81 -0.68 -5.80
C ALA A 119 -27.15 -2.16 -6.09
N PRO A 120 -28.34 -2.67 -5.70
CA PRO A 120 -29.33 -2.03 -4.82
C PRO A 120 -28.77 -1.77 -3.41
N THR A 121 -29.50 -1.01 -2.58
CA THR A 121 -29.11 -0.74 -1.19
C THR A 121 -28.92 -2.04 -0.39
N ALA A 122 -28.11 -1.98 0.65
CA ALA A 122 -27.78 -3.16 1.44
C ALA A 122 -28.99 -3.72 2.20
N PHE A 123 -29.28 -5.01 1.99
CA PHE A 123 -30.36 -5.77 2.63
C PHE A 123 -29.90 -7.20 2.92
N THR A 124 -30.51 -7.84 3.92
CA THR A 124 -30.33 -9.27 4.19
C THR A 124 -31.25 -10.11 3.29
N ALA A 125 -30.78 -11.29 2.90
CA ALA A 125 -31.50 -12.30 2.15
C ALA A 125 -32.29 -13.21 3.11
N ALA A 126 -33.13 -14.08 2.57
CA ALA A 126 -33.95 -15.00 3.36
C ALA A 126 -33.12 -15.98 4.22
N ASN A 127 -31.90 -16.29 3.79
CA ASN A 127 -30.92 -17.10 4.53
C ASN A 127 -30.10 -16.29 5.56
N GLY A 128 -30.43 -15.01 5.78
CA GLY A 128 -29.73 -14.14 6.72
C GLY A 128 -28.41 -13.54 6.21
N ALA A 129 -27.89 -13.96 5.06
CA ALA A 129 -26.69 -13.39 4.44
C ALA A 129 -26.99 -12.04 3.76
N LEU A 130 -25.96 -11.28 3.39
CA LEU A 130 -26.13 -10.05 2.62
C LEU A 130 -26.63 -10.38 1.20
N ARG A 131 -27.66 -9.68 0.71
CA ARG A 131 -28.16 -9.84 -0.67
C ARG A 131 -27.10 -9.39 -1.67
N SER A 132 -27.19 -9.91 -2.90
CA SER A 132 -26.34 -9.46 -4.00
C SER A 132 -26.50 -7.96 -4.24
N PHE A 133 -25.37 -7.27 -4.34
CA PHE A 133 -25.28 -5.87 -4.73
C PHE A 133 -24.10 -5.66 -5.68
N ARG A 134 -24.13 -4.59 -6.45
CA ARG A 134 -22.98 -4.06 -7.18
C ARG A 134 -22.42 -2.89 -6.41
N ALA A 135 -21.10 -2.72 -6.45
CA ALA A 135 -20.42 -1.63 -5.79
C ALA A 135 -19.44 -0.93 -6.72
N VAL A 136 -19.29 0.38 -6.53
CA VAL A 136 -18.17 1.15 -7.06
C VAL A 136 -17.08 1.15 -6.00
N THR A 137 -15.87 0.75 -6.38
CA THR A 137 -14.72 0.68 -5.49
C THR A 137 -13.72 1.77 -5.82
N GLY A 138 -13.14 2.37 -4.78
CA GLY A 138 -12.01 3.29 -4.86
C GLY A 138 -10.98 2.94 -3.79
N GLY A 139 -9.71 3.21 -4.09
CA GLY A 139 -8.62 2.94 -3.17
C GLY A 139 -7.35 3.68 -3.55
N GLN A 140 -6.45 3.81 -2.58
CA GLN A 140 -5.10 4.31 -2.77
C GLN A 140 -4.14 3.31 -2.13
N PHE A 141 -3.01 3.11 -2.78
CA PHE A 141 -1.88 2.38 -2.23
C PHE A 141 -0.70 3.36 -2.14
N SER A 142 0.03 3.29 -1.04
CA SER A 142 1.29 4.02 -0.86
C SER A 142 2.35 2.98 -0.54
N ALA A 143 3.42 2.96 -1.32
CA ALA A 143 4.64 2.27 -0.94
C ALA A 143 5.57 3.34 -0.38
N GLU A 144 6.23 3.05 0.74
CA GLU A 144 7.37 3.86 1.16
C GLU A 144 8.41 3.76 0.04
N PRO A 145 8.94 4.88 -0.48
CA PRO A 145 10.02 4.84 -1.43
C PRO A 145 11.17 4.06 -0.80
N ASN A 146 11.66 3.02 -1.48
CA ASN A 146 12.91 2.35 -1.09
C ASN A 146 13.94 3.44 -0.76
N PRO A 147 14.62 3.40 0.40
CA PRO A 147 15.61 4.40 0.74
C PRO A 147 16.56 4.53 -0.44
N ILE A 148 16.64 5.74 -1.02
CA ILE A 148 17.74 6.07 -1.93
C ILE A 148 18.99 5.63 -1.17
N PRO A 149 19.84 4.75 -1.74
CA PRO A 149 20.97 4.22 -1.01
C PRO A 149 21.72 5.39 -0.40
N ALA A 150 21.92 5.35 0.93
CA ALA A 150 22.44 6.45 1.74
C ALA A 150 23.81 6.99 1.26
N ALA A 151 24.43 6.33 0.28
CA ALA A 151 25.56 6.82 -0.48
C ALA A 151 25.35 8.21 -1.11
N GLU A 152 24.11 8.66 -1.36
CA GLU A 152 23.84 10.02 -1.85
C GLU A 152 23.48 11.04 -0.75
N ILE A 153 23.21 10.58 0.48
CA ILE A 153 22.81 11.44 1.61
C ILE A 153 24.01 11.80 2.49
N VAL A 154 25.03 10.94 2.52
CA VAL A 154 26.32 11.30 3.11
C VAL A 154 27.05 12.23 2.13
N PRO A 155 27.46 13.44 2.53
CA PRO A 155 28.26 14.29 1.67
C PRO A 155 29.45 13.48 1.16
N GLU A 156 29.71 13.50 -0.14
CA GLU A 156 30.81 12.75 -0.73
C GLU A 156 32.14 13.03 0.03
N PRO A 157 33.12 12.12 0.02
CA PRO A 157 34.39 12.32 0.73
C PRO A 157 35.05 13.69 0.44
N ALA A 158 34.85 14.23 -0.76
CA ALA A 158 35.27 15.58 -1.14
C ALA A 158 34.60 16.68 -0.31
N SER A 159 33.31 16.55 -0.01
CA SER A 159 32.57 17.50 0.84
C SER A 159 33.07 17.47 2.29
N TRP A 160 33.40 16.31 2.83
CA TRP A 160 34.06 16.22 4.15
C TRP A 160 35.44 16.86 4.15
N ALA A 161 36.22 16.61 3.09
CA ALA A 161 37.53 17.22 2.93
C ALA A 161 37.44 18.75 2.87
N MET A 162 36.45 19.30 2.14
CA MET A 162 36.21 20.75 2.07
C MET A 162 35.79 21.34 3.41
N LEU A 163 35.01 20.60 4.20
CA LEU A 163 34.56 21.01 5.53
C LEU A 163 35.72 21.04 6.54
N ILE A 164 36.56 20.00 6.53
CA ILE A 164 37.78 19.91 7.35
C ILE A 164 38.80 20.98 6.92
N ALA A 165 38.99 21.17 5.61
CA ALA A 165 39.86 22.20 5.05
C ALA A 165 39.38 23.60 5.46
N GLY A 166 38.08 23.89 5.34
CA GLY A 166 37.49 25.16 5.77
C GLY A 166 37.72 25.44 7.25
N PHE A 167 37.43 24.46 8.13
CA PHE A 167 37.62 24.65 9.57
C PHE A 167 39.09 24.78 9.99
N SER A 168 39.99 24.03 9.36
CA SER A 168 41.43 24.15 9.63
C SER A 168 41.98 25.52 9.21
N LEU A 169 41.57 26.05 8.05
CA LEU A 169 41.94 27.38 7.57
C LEU A 169 41.46 28.50 8.51
N VAL A 170 40.20 28.43 8.95
CA VAL A 170 39.62 29.37 9.91
C VAL A 170 40.37 29.34 11.25
N GLY A 171 40.68 28.14 11.77
CA GLY A 171 41.44 27.99 13.01
C GLY A 171 42.84 28.58 12.94
N VAL A 172 43.56 28.38 11.83
CA VAL A 172 44.89 28.97 11.58
C VAL A 172 44.80 30.49 11.47
N ALA A 173 43.81 31.01 10.75
CA ALA A 173 43.60 32.45 10.60
C ALA A 173 43.35 33.15 11.96
N MET A 174 42.52 32.54 12.83
CA MET A 174 42.27 33.07 14.18
C MET A 174 43.53 33.06 15.06
N ARG A 175 44.36 32.02 14.98
CA ARG A 175 45.63 31.96 15.75
C ARG A 175 46.63 33.01 15.28
N ARG A 176 46.72 33.29 13.97
CA ARG A 176 47.60 34.35 13.44
C ARG A 176 47.16 35.74 13.87
N ARG A 177 45.83 36.02 13.89
CA ARG A 177 45.30 37.30 14.38
C ARG A 177 45.61 37.53 15.87
N LYS A 178 45.46 36.51 16.72
CA LYS A 178 45.81 36.63 18.14
C LYS A 178 47.30 36.95 18.36
N ARG A 179 48.20 36.37 17.57
CA ARG A 179 49.64 36.69 17.67
C ARG A 179 49.99 38.08 17.17
N ALA A 180 49.28 38.58 16.15
CA ALA A 180 49.49 39.93 15.63
C ALA A 180 48.98 41.04 16.57
N LEU A 181 48.08 40.73 17.51
CA LEU A 181 47.58 41.65 18.53
C LEU A 181 48.40 41.66 19.83
N VAL A 182 49.36 40.74 19.97
CA VAL A 182 50.23 40.58 21.16
C VAL A 182 51.67 41.06 20.88
N ALA A 183 51.94 41.57 19.69
CA ALA A 183 53.16 42.29 19.32
C ALA A 183 52.87 43.79 19.22
#